data_AF-A0A950C5K5-F1
#
_entry.id   AF-A0A950C5K5-F1
#
_cell.length_a   1.000
_cell.length_b   1.000
_cell.length_c   1.000
_cell.angle_alpha   90.00
_cell.angle_beta   90.00
_cell.angle_gamma   90.00
#
_symmetry.space_group_name_H-M   'P 1'
#
loop_
_entity.id
_entity.type
_entity.pdbx_description
1 polymer ?
#
loop_
_entity_poly.entity_id
_entity_poly.type
_entity_poly.pdbx_seq_one_letter_code
_entity_poly.pdbx_strand_id
1 'polypeptide(L)'
;MTAAIIDRGRGPEIAGTRITVFDVLDYVQAGWDDKGIAVVLSLGTDQVRAAREYIENHPAEIQAGFQRIKERIGRGNPPEVQAKLAAARAKLRARLERARQNGGQGNGNAEHPG
;
A
#
# COMPACT_ATOMS: atom_id res chain seq x y z
N MET A 1 -5.93 28.62 6.73
CA MET A 1 -7.13 28.20 5.97
C MET A 1 -7.37 26.74 6.32
N THR A 2 -8.58 26.37 6.75
CA THR A 2 -8.93 24.98 7.03
C THR A 2 -8.91 24.20 5.73
N ALA A 3 -8.26 23.04 5.69
CA ALA A 3 -8.21 22.21 4.49
C ALA A 3 -9.60 21.61 4.22
N ALA A 4 -10.03 21.61 2.96
CA ALA A 4 -11.29 20.99 2.58
C ALA A 4 -11.16 19.45 2.52
N ILE A 5 -12.20 18.74 2.94
CA ILE A 5 -12.37 17.30 2.71
C ILE A 5 -13.31 17.13 1.52
N ILE A 6 -12.92 16.32 0.55
CA ILE A 6 -13.67 16.05 -0.68
C ILE A 6 -13.76 14.54 -0.91
N ASP A 7 -14.77 14.07 -1.65
CA ASP A 7 -14.83 12.67 -2.06
C ASP A 7 -14.75 12.55 -3.59
N ARG A 8 -13.81 11.72 -4.07
CA ARG A 8 -13.60 11.42 -5.50
C ARG A 8 -13.88 9.95 -5.85
N GLY A 9 -14.63 9.25 -5.00
CA GLY A 9 -15.01 7.84 -5.18
C GLY A 9 -14.10 6.83 -4.48
N ARG A 10 -13.16 7.29 -3.65
CA ARG A 10 -12.30 6.44 -2.80
C ARG A 10 -12.63 6.57 -1.31
N GLY A 11 -13.56 7.46 -0.97
CA GLY A 11 -13.82 7.94 0.38
C GLY A 11 -13.28 9.35 0.60
N PRO A 12 -13.56 9.94 1.77
CA PRO A 12 -13.21 11.33 2.06
C PRO A 12 -11.69 11.53 2.06
N GLU A 13 -11.21 12.46 1.25
CA GLU A 13 -9.79 12.78 1.05
C GLU A 13 -9.50 14.27 1.28
N ILE A 14 -8.30 14.55 1.79
CA ILE A 14 -7.83 15.91 2.00
C ILE A 14 -7.59 16.55 0.63
N ALA A 15 -8.29 17.65 0.35
CA ALA A 15 -8.20 18.36 -0.92
C ALA A 15 -6.76 18.75 -1.26
N GLY A 16 -6.39 18.55 -2.53
CA GLY A 16 -5.02 18.74 -3.01
C GLY A 16 -4.09 17.54 -2.77
N THR A 17 -4.57 16.47 -2.14
CA THR A 17 -3.79 15.25 -1.89
C THR A 17 -4.52 14.00 -2.37
N ARG A 18 -3.90 12.83 -2.21
CA ARG A 18 -4.55 11.52 -2.32
C ARG A 18 -4.68 10.84 -0.95
N ILE A 19 -4.45 11.58 0.14
CA ILE A 19 -4.51 11.07 1.51
C ILE A 19 -5.96 11.13 1.97
N THR A 20 -6.48 9.97 2.35
CA THR A 20 -7.83 9.82 2.87
C THR A 20 -7.87 10.11 4.37
N VAL A 21 -9.06 10.41 4.89
CA VAL A 21 -9.28 10.47 6.33
C VAL A 21 -8.99 9.13 7.01
N PHE A 22 -9.07 8.01 6.28
CA PHE A 22 -8.72 6.68 6.81
C PHE A 22 -7.22 6.50 7.02
N ASP A 23 -6.39 7.07 6.14
CA ASP A 23 -4.93 7.09 6.33
C ASP A 23 -4.56 7.84 7.62
N VAL A 24 -5.24 8.96 7.91
CA VAL A 24 -5.07 9.72 9.16
C VAL A 24 -5.62 8.94 10.37
N LEU A 25 -6.79 8.32 10.23
CA LEU A 25 -7.47 7.57 11.28
C LEU A 25 -6.58 6.48 11.88
N ASP A 26 -5.82 5.75 11.05
CA ASP A 26 -4.93 4.68 11.52
C ASP A 26 -3.89 5.20 12.53
N TYR A 27 -3.29 6.37 12.27
CA TYR A 27 -2.34 6.98 13.19
C TYR A 27 -3.00 7.57 14.44
N VAL A 28 -4.19 8.17 14.28
CA VAL A 28 -4.98 8.67 15.42
C VAL A 28 -5.33 7.53 16.37
N GLN A 29 -5.77 6.37 15.84
CA GLN A 29 -6.05 5.18 16.64
C GLN A 29 -4.79 4.61 17.30
N ALA A 30 -3.63 4.77 16.67
CA ALA A 30 -2.33 4.42 17.25
C ALA A 30 -1.81 5.45 18.27
N GLY A 31 -2.57 6.51 18.57
CA GLY A 31 -2.23 7.52 19.59
C GLY A 31 -1.19 8.55 19.16
N TRP A 32 -0.98 8.72 17.86
CA TRP A 32 -0.01 9.71 17.35
C TRP A 32 -0.56 11.14 17.47
N ASP A 33 0.35 12.09 17.70
CA ASP A 33 0.01 13.51 17.66
C ASP A 33 -0.04 14.06 16.23
N ASP A 34 -0.73 15.20 16.05
CA ASP A 34 -0.95 15.82 14.74
C ASP A 34 0.35 16.15 13.99
N LYS A 35 1.45 16.46 14.71
CA LYS A 35 2.73 16.80 14.09
C LYS A 35 3.42 15.54 13.57
N GLY A 36 3.40 14.45 14.34
CA GLY A 36 3.93 13.16 13.92
C GLY A 36 3.21 12.65 12.67
N ILE A 37 1.88 12.76 12.65
CA ILE A 37 1.05 12.40 11.49
C ILE A 37 1.41 13.28 10.29
N ALA A 38 1.50 14.60 10.50
CA ALA A 38 1.83 15.56 9.43
C ALA A 38 3.18 15.22 8.77
N VAL A 39 4.21 14.87 9.56
CA VAL A 39 5.52 14.49 9.04
C VAL A 39 5.44 13.20 8.23
N VAL A 40 4.84 12.14 8.78
CA VAL A 40 4.81 10.83 8.12
C VAL A 40 3.99 10.85 6.83
N LEU A 41 2.89 11.60 6.81
CA LEU A 41 2.01 11.72 5.64
C LEU A 41 2.38 12.88 4.70
N SER A 42 3.46 13.63 5.01
CA SER A 42 3.85 14.83 4.26
C SER A 42 2.70 15.84 4.09
N LEU A 43 1.95 16.06 5.17
CA LEU A 43 0.83 16.99 5.25
C LEU A 43 1.21 18.24 6.06
N GLY A 44 0.46 19.33 5.86
CA GLY A 44 0.44 20.43 6.82
C GLY A 44 -0.34 20.04 8.08
N THR A 45 0.05 20.57 9.25
CA THR A 45 -0.67 20.29 10.51
C THR A 45 -2.14 20.72 10.44
N ASP A 46 -2.47 21.81 9.73
CA ASP A 46 -3.86 22.24 9.54
C ASP A 46 -4.68 21.26 8.69
N GLN A 47 -4.03 20.53 7.76
CA GLN A 47 -4.68 19.47 6.99
C GLN A 47 -4.98 18.26 7.88
N VAL A 48 -4.05 17.88 8.76
CA VAL A 48 -4.26 16.80 9.74
C VAL A 48 -5.41 17.17 10.69
N ARG A 49 -5.41 18.40 11.22
CA ARG A 49 -6.49 18.88 12.08
C ARG A 49 -7.85 18.84 11.39
N ALA A 50 -7.94 19.32 10.15
CA ALA A 50 -9.17 19.27 9.36
C ALA A 50 -9.66 17.82 9.14
N ALA A 51 -8.75 16.88 8.88
CA ALA A 51 -9.10 15.46 8.77
C ALA A 51 -9.59 14.89 10.11
N ARG A 52 -8.95 15.25 11.23
CA ARG A 52 -9.36 14.82 12.58
C ARG A 52 -10.75 15.33 12.95
N GLU A 53 -11.00 16.61 12.70
CA GLU A 53 -12.32 17.24 12.90
C GLU A 53 -13.40 16.57 12.02
N TYR A 54 -13.08 16.25 10.76
CA TYR A 54 -13.99 15.50 9.91
C TYR A 54 -14.32 14.12 10.49
N ILE A 55 -13.30 13.39 10.96
CA ILE A 55 -13.46 12.06 11.58
C ILE A 55 -14.39 12.13 12.79
N GLU A 56 -14.17 13.10 13.67
CA GLU A 56 -14.96 13.30 14.89
C GLU A 56 -16.41 13.67 14.59
N ASN A 57 -16.65 14.45 13.54
CA ASN A 57 -17.99 14.89 13.13
C ASN A 57 -18.78 13.85 12.31
N HIS A 58 -18.14 12.81 11.76
CA HIS A 58 -18.77 11.81 10.88
C HIS A 58 -18.56 10.36 11.36
N PRO A 59 -18.74 10.03 12.65
CA PRO A 59 -18.30 8.76 13.22
C PRO A 59 -18.94 7.52 12.56
N ALA A 60 -20.23 7.59 12.21
CA ALA A 60 -20.93 6.47 11.58
C ALA A 60 -20.42 6.16 10.17
N GLU A 61 -20.20 7.20 9.35
CA GLU A 61 -19.65 7.06 8.00
C GLU A 61 -18.23 6.50 8.05
N ILE A 62 -17.40 7.05 8.94
CA ILE A 62 -16.02 6.62 9.12
C ILE A 62 -15.95 5.17 9.60
N GLN A 63 -16.74 4.79 10.61
CA GLN A 63 -16.76 3.42 11.10
C GLN A 63 -17.19 2.44 10.00
N ALA A 64 -18.24 2.76 9.24
CA ALA A 64 -18.70 1.91 8.13
C ALA A 64 -17.64 1.80 7.02
N GLY A 65 -17.01 2.90 6.64
CA GLY A 65 -15.94 2.92 5.64
C GLY A 65 -14.72 2.11 6.08
N PHE A 66 -14.29 2.30 7.33
CA PHE A 66 -13.14 1.61 7.89
C PHE A 66 -13.36 0.10 8.00
N GLN A 67 -14.56 -0.36 8.39
CA GLN A 67 -14.86 -1.79 8.42
C GLN A 67 -14.86 -2.40 7.01
N ARG A 68 -15.41 -1.72 6.00
CA ARG A 68 -15.33 -2.19 4.61
C ARG A 68 -13.89 -2.34 4.13
N ILE A 69 -13.00 -1.41 4.50
CA ILE A 69 -11.57 -1.49 4.18
C ILE A 69 -10.94 -2.72 4.84
N LYS A 70 -11.17 -2.92 6.15
CA LYS A 70 -10.66 -4.08 6.89
C LYS A 70 -11.16 -5.40 6.33
N GLU A 71 -12.44 -5.52 6.03
CA GLU A 71 -13.04 -6.70 5.40
C GLU A 71 -12.41 -7.00 4.04
N ARG A 72 -12.21 -5.97 3.20
CA ARG A 72 -11.59 -6.11 1.88
C ARG A 72 -10.15 -6.62 1.97
N ILE A 73 -9.38 -6.09 2.92
CA ILE A 73 -7.99 -6.49 3.19
C ILE A 73 -7.97 -7.93 3.72
N GLY A 74 -8.83 -8.25 4.70
CA GLY A 74 -8.93 -9.59 5.29
C GLY A 74 -9.32 -10.67 4.28
N ARG A 75 -10.16 -10.33 3.27
CA ARG A 75 -10.50 -11.24 2.17
C ARG A 75 -9.30 -11.58 1.27
N GLY A 76 -8.28 -10.74 1.24
CA GLY A 76 -7.10 -10.91 0.38
C GLY A 76 -7.39 -10.83 -1.12
N ASN A 77 -6.49 -11.42 -1.91
CA ASN A 77 -6.61 -11.43 -3.37
C ASN A 77 -7.68 -12.44 -3.84
N PRO A 78 -8.53 -12.10 -4.83
CA PRO A 78 -9.51 -13.04 -5.37
C PRO A 78 -8.81 -14.24 -6.05
N PRO A 79 -9.50 -15.39 -6.20
CA PRO A 79 -8.90 -16.63 -6.73
C PRO A 79 -8.21 -16.46 -8.08
N GLU A 80 -8.78 -15.65 -8.97
CA GLU A 80 -8.19 -15.32 -10.28
C GLU A 80 -6.83 -14.60 -10.18
N VAL A 81 -6.68 -13.70 -9.22
CA VAL A 81 -5.42 -12.99 -8.96
C VAL A 81 -4.42 -13.94 -8.31
N GLN A 82 -4.88 -14.79 -7.38
CA GLN A 82 -4.03 -15.82 -6.79
C GLN A 82 -3.49 -16.80 -7.83
N ALA A 83 -4.33 -17.26 -8.77
CA ALA A 83 -3.93 -18.13 -9.86
C ALA A 83 -2.90 -17.46 -10.78
N LYS A 84 -3.10 -16.19 -11.14
CA LYS A 84 -2.12 -15.40 -11.92
C LYS A 84 -0.79 -15.28 -11.19
N LEU A 85 -0.79 -15.00 -9.89
CA LEU A 85 0.43 -14.94 -9.06
C LEU A 85 1.13 -16.30 -8.98
N ALA A 86 0.39 -17.40 -8.83
CA ALA A 86 0.94 -18.75 -8.81
C ALA A 86 1.61 -19.10 -10.14
N ALA A 87 0.94 -18.80 -11.27
CA ALA A 87 1.49 -19.01 -12.60
C ALA A 87 2.76 -18.18 -12.84
N ALA A 88 2.77 -16.91 -12.42
CA ALA A 88 3.95 -16.06 -12.51
C ALA A 88 5.13 -16.61 -11.71
N ARG A 89 4.88 -17.08 -10.47
CA ARG A 89 5.90 -17.71 -9.61
C ARG A 89 6.44 -18.99 -10.24
N ALA A 90 5.59 -19.83 -10.83
CA ALA A 90 6.02 -21.06 -11.52
C ALA A 90 6.94 -20.75 -12.70
N LYS A 91 6.58 -19.77 -13.54
CA LYS A 91 7.42 -19.31 -14.66
C LYS A 91 8.77 -18.79 -14.19
N LEU A 92 8.79 -17.99 -13.11
CA LEU A 92 10.03 -17.47 -12.53
C LEU A 92 10.95 -18.60 -12.04
N ARG A 93 10.40 -19.59 -11.32
CA ARG A 93 11.16 -20.75 -10.84
C ARG A 93 11.79 -21.54 -12.00
N ALA A 94 10.99 -21.86 -13.03
CA ALA A 94 11.50 -22.56 -14.21
C ALA A 94 12.62 -21.79 -14.92
N ARG A 95 12.52 -20.44 -14.99
CA ARG A 95 13.58 -19.61 -15.57
C ARG A 95 14.87 -19.67 -14.75
N LEU A 96 14.78 -19.65 -13.42
CA LEU A 96 15.93 -19.74 -12.52
C LEU A 96 16.61 -21.11 -12.60
N GLU A 97 15.84 -22.20 -12.70
CA GLU A 97 16.36 -23.56 -12.87
C GLU A 97 17.11 -23.71 -14.19
N ARG A 98 16.55 -23.21 -15.31
CA ARG A 98 17.24 -23.20 -16.60
C ARG A 98 18.53 -22.39 -16.57
N ALA A 99 18.54 -21.25 -15.89
CA ALA A 99 19.77 -20.46 -15.73
C ALA A 99 20.85 -21.20 -14.94
N ARG A 100 20.48 -21.95 -13.90
CA ARG A 100 21.40 -22.79 -13.12
C ARG A 100 21.98 -23.94 -13.96
N GLN A 101 21.15 -24.58 -14.78
CA GLN A 101 21.59 -25.66 -15.68
C GLN A 101 22.56 -25.14 -16.76
N ASN A 102 22.24 -23.99 -17.36
CA ASN A 102 23.08 -23.40 -18.41
C ASN A 102 24.38 -22.80 -17.86
N GLY A 103 24.40 -22.33 -16.61
CA GLY A 103 25.61 -21.79 -15.95
C GLY A 103 26.64 -22.85 -15.55
N GLY A 104 26.29 -24.13 -15.56
CA GLY A 104 27.22 -25.24 -15.28
C GLY A 104 27.99 -25.76 -16.50
N GLN A 105 27.65 -25.33 -17.72
CA GLN A 105 28.21 -25.87 -18.97
C GLN A 105 29.41 -25.05 -19.52
N GLY A 106 29.85 -24.00 -18.82
CA GLY A 106 30.87 -23.05 -19.31
C GLY A 106 32.09 -22.94 -18.41
N ASN A 107 32.80 -24.04 -18.14
CA ASN A 107 34.21 -23.95 -17.75
C ASN A 107 34.95 -25.25 -18.12
N GLY A 108 35.23 -25.43 -19.41
CA GLY A 108 36.04 -26.51 -19.93
C GLY A 108 36.81 -26.01 -21.14
N ASN A 109 38.14 -26.05 -21.05
CA ASN A 109 39.17 -25.76 -22.06
C ASN A 109 39.60 -24.30 -22.25
N ALA A 110 40.72 -23.98 -21.58
CA ALA A 110 41.80 -23.21 -22.16
C ALA A 110 43.13 -23.88 -21.79
N GLU A 111 43.44 -25.01 -22.43
CA GLU A 111 44.82 -25.48 -22.53
C GLU A 111 45.52 -24.62 -23.60
N HIS A 112 46.53 -23.84 -23.18
CA HIS A 112 47.45 -23.15 -24.06
C HIS A 112 48.71 -24.01 -24.25
N PRO A 113 49.03 -24.50 -25.46
CA PRO A 113 50.40 -24.91 -25.76
C PRO A 113 51.22 -23.66 -26.11
N GLY A 114 52.40 -23.59 -25.50
CA GLY A 114 53.38 -22.50 -25.67
C GLY A 114 54.21 -22.58 -26.95
#